data_AF-A0A142WSJ4-F1
#
_entry.id   AF-A0A142WSJ4-F1
#
_cell.length_a   1.000
_cell.length_b   1.000
_cell.length_c   1.000
_cell.angle_alpha   90.00
_cell.angle_beta   90.00
_cell.angle_gamma   90.00
#
_symmetry.space_group_name_H-M   'P 1'
#
loop_
_entity.id
_entity.type
_entity.pdbx_description
1 polymer ?
#
loop_
_entity_poly.entity_id
_entity_poly.type
_entity_poly.pdbx_seq_one_letter_code
_entity_poly.pdbx_strand_id
1 'polypeptide(L)'
;MPWKIVERRIGRAGGAKQRAHRQLQWDHAYGADNWEVGYVIDGEFVLQEEALESVYYASYEAHFHEHPHDLQELIALAKVLRNPHAAATTGVDLQVPAIRTYLDRNRLALLGNEVVDIGTWNGERSHAISVRLSPLHIHCVVDPSMTLEAWWQSSKCLAIWDEST
;
A
#
# COMPACT_ATOMS: atom_id res chain seq x y z
N MET A 1 -25.24 6.72 1.65
CA MET A 1 -25.16 8.08 1.08
C MET A 1 -24.54 7.93 -0.30
N PRO A 2 -25.14 8.47 -1.36
CA PRO A 2 -24.45 8.48 -2.65
C PRO A 2 -23.12 9.23 -2.52
N TRP A 3 -22.09 8.74 -3.19
CA TRP A 3 -20.77 9.36 -3.23
C TRP A 3 -20.53 9.93 -4.62
N LYS A 4 -19.65 10.94 -4.69
CA LYS A 4 -19.21 11.52 -5.96
C LYS A 4 -17.70 11.70 -5.95
N ILE A 5 -17.04 11.18 -6.97
CA ILE A 5 -15.61 11.45 -7.19
C ILE A 5 -15.43 12.89 -7.65
N VAL A 6 -14.69 13.67 -6.87
CA VAL A 6 -14.35 15.08 -7.18
C VAL A 6 -12.94 15.22 -7.74
N GLU A 7 -12.04 14.28 -7.43
CA GLU A 7 -10.68 14.26 -7.96
C GLU A 7 -10.22 12.81 -8.21
N ARG A 8 -9.59 12.57 -9.37
CA ARG A 8 -9.01 11.27 -9.72
C ARG A 8 -7.49 11.39 -9.80
N ARG A 9 -6.79 10.30 -9.50
CA ARG A 9 -5.33 10.20 -9.59
C ARG A 9 -4.62 11.23 -8.71
N ILE A 10 -5.08 11.38 -7.47
CA ILE A 10 -4.53 12.35 -6.50
C ILE A 10 -3.07 12.03 -6.07
N GLY A 11 -2.55 10.90 -6.56
CA GLY A 11 -1.16 10.50 -6.51
C GLY A 11 -0.67 10.14 -5.10
N ARG A 12 0.61 10.40 -4.86
CA ARG A 12 1.27 10.11 -3.59
C ARG A 12 0.79 11.10 -2.51
N ALA A 13 0.59 10.58 -1.30
CA ALA A 13 0.16 11.39 -0.16
C ALA A 13 1.25 12.39 0.29
N GLY A 14 2.52 12.09 0.03
CA GLY A 14 3.65 12.89 0.47
C GLY A 14 3.98 12.72 1.96
N GLY A 15 4.85 13.57 2.48
CA GLY A 15 5.25 13.56 3.89
C GLY A 15 4.15 14.09 4.82
N ALA A 16 4.34 13.96 6.14
CA ALA A 16 3.34 14.36 7.14
C ALA A 16 2.80 15.80 6.96
N LYS A 17 3.69 16.77 6.64
CA LYS A 17 3.29 18.16 6.39
C LYS A 17 2.39 18.32 5.15
N GLN A 18 2.69 17.59 4.08
CA GLN A 18 1.91 17.63 2.84
C GLN A 18 0.53 17.02 3.05
N ARG A 19 0.45 15.91 3.80
CA ARG A 19 -0.82 15.28 4.18
C ARG A 19 -1.70 16.22 5.00
N ALA A 20 -1.15 16.82 6.05
CA ALA A 20 -1.90 17.77 6.88
C ALA A 20 -2.39 18.99 6.08
N HIS A 21 -1.57 19.49 5.15
CA HIS A 21 -1.98 20.59 4.28
C HIS A 21 -3.13 20.21 3.34
N ARG A 22 -3.06 19.04 2.70
CA ARG A 22 -4.15 18.53 1.85
C ARG A 22 -5.43 18.30 2.64
N GLN A 23 -5.33 17.72 3.83
CA GLN A 23 -6.46 17.52 4.73
C GLN A 23 -7.17 18.86 5.02
N LEU A 24 -6.42 19.88 5.45
CA LEU A 24 -6.99 21.21 5.69
C LEU A 24 -7.61 21.84 4.43
N GLN A 25 -7.01 21.63 3.26
CA GLN A 25 -7.58 22.12 2.00
C GLN A 25 -8.92 21.44 1.69
N TRP A 26 -9.01 20.12 1.86
CA TRP A 26 -10.24 19.37 1.62
C TRP A 26 -11.30 19.63 2.68
N ASP A 27 -10.92 19.75 3.96
CA ASP A 27 -11.81 20.15 5.05
C ASP A 27 -12.46 21.50 4.77
N HIS A 28 -11.67 22.47 4.28
CA HIS A 28 -12.18 23.78 3.91
C HIS A 28 -13.06 23.73 2.65
N ALA A 29 -12.75 22.85 1.68
CA ALA A 29 -13.48 22.78 0.42
C ALA A 29 -14.81 22.00 0.52
N TYR A 30 -14.86 20.95 1.34
CA TYR A 30 -15.95 19.98 1.35
C TYR A 30 -16.59 19.80 2.73
N GLY A 31 -15.91 20.19 3.81
CA GLY A 31 -16.30 19.90 5.21
C GLY A 31 -15.59 18.66 5.73
N ALA A 32 -15.13 18.70 6.99
CA ALA A 32 -14.19 17.71 7.54
C ALA A 32 -14.69 16.25 7.51
N ASP A 33 -16.01 16.03 7.56
CA ASP A 33 -16.62 14.69 7.58
C ASP A 33 -17.30 14.33 6.26
N ASN A 34 -17.13 15.14 5.21
CA ASN A 34 -17.87 15.03 3.95
C ASN A 34 -17.02 14.54 2.79
N TRP A 35 -15.74 14.23 3.00
CA TRP A 35 -14.85 13.72 1.96
C TRP A 35 -14.06 12.52 2.46
N GLU A 36 -13.71 11.63 1.54
CA GLU A 36 -12.86 10.48 1.82
C GLU A 36 -11.89 10.19 0.68
N VAL A 37 -10.71 9.70 1.05
CA VAL A 37 -9.76 9.15 0.08
C VAL A 37 -10.02 7.66 -0.07
N GLY A 38 -10.10 7.21 -1.32
CA GLY A 38 -10.38 5.82 -1.61
C GLY A 38 -10.09 5.44 -3.04
N TYR A 39 -10.75 4.37 -3.48
CA TYR A 39 -10.54 3.71 -4.75
C TYR A 39 -11.89 3.36 -5.36
N VAL A 40 -11.99 3.40 -6.69
CA VAL A 40 -13.15 2.84 -7.38
C VAL A 40 -12.78 1.44 -7.86
N ILE A 41 -13.45 0.43 -7.33
CA ILE A 41 -13.23 -0.99 -7.64
C ILE A 41 -14.58 -1.57 -8.08
N ASP A 42 -14.65 -2.11 -9.29
CA ASP A 42 -15.88 -2.66 -9.88
C ASP A 42 -17.10 -1.72 -9.84
N GLY A 43 -16.84 -0.41 -9.96
CA GLY A 43 -17.87 0.63 -9.94
C GLY A 43 -18.26 1.14 -8.56
N GLU A 44 -17.78 0.49 -7.48
CA GLU A 44 -18.02 0.89 -6.10
C GLU A 44 -16.87 1.73 -5.54
N PHE A 45 -17.20 2.70 -4.69
CA PHE A 45 -16.20 3.44 -3.93
C PHE A 45 -15.83 2.68 -2.66
N VAL A 46 -14.56 2.31 -2.57
CA VAL A 46 -13.96 1.56 -1.47
C VAL A 46 -13.05 2.50 -0.70
N LEU A 47 -13.23 2.57 0.61
CA LEU A 47 -12.41 3.41 1.49
C LEU A 47 -10.94 2.97 1.46
N GLN A 48 -10.02 3.90 1.71
CA GLN A 48 -8.60 3.58 1.70
C GLN A 48 -8.23 2.43 2.66
N GLU A 49 -8.84 2.36 3.85
CA GLU A 49 -8.61 1.29 4.82
C GLU A 49 -9.09 -0.08 4.30
N GLU A 50 -10.25 -0.12 3.67
CA GLU A 50 -10.78 -1.34 3.05
C GLU A 50 -9.97 -1.77 1.81
N ALA A 51 -9.48 -0.80 1.04
CA ALA A 51 -8.61 -1.05 -0.12
C ALA A 51 -7.23 -1.57 0.30
N LEU A 52 -6.72 -1.18 1.48
CA LEU A 52 -5.48 -1.74 2.02
C LEU A 52 -5.61 -3.24 2.21
N GLU A 53 -6.73 -3.69 2.76
CA GLU A 53 -7.01 -5.11 2.96
C GLU A 53 -7.29 -5.83 1.62
N SER A 54 -8.30 -5.36 0.89
CA SER A 54 -8.84 -6.04 -0.31
C SER A 54 -7.92 -5.99 -1.52
N VAL A 55 -6.96 -5.06 -1.56
CA VAL A 55 -6.02 -4.92 -2.68
C VAL A 55 -4.59 -5.07 -2.22
N TYR A 56 -4.12 -4.22 -1.30
CA TYR A 56 -2.69 -4.16 -1.00
C TYR A 56 -2.20 -5.43 -0.31
N TYR A 57 -2.89 -5.86 0.75
CA TYR A 57 -2.55 -7.08 1.50
C TYR A 57 -2.88 -8.33 0.70
N ALA A 58 -4.05 -8.36 0.05
CA ALA A 58 -4.42 -9.44 -0.85
C ALA A 58 -3.38 -9.67 -1.97
N SER A 59 -2.74 -8.62 -2.49
CA SER A 59 -1.67 -8.74 -3.49
C SER A 59 -0.40 -9.37 -2.95
N TYR A 60 0.00 -9.05 -1.71
CA TYR A 60 1.12 -9.75 -1.07
C TYR A 60 0.78 -11.22 -0.76
N GLU A 61 -0.44 -11.50 -0.33
CA GLU A 61 -0.91 -12.87 -0.10
C GLU A 61 -0.89 -13.70 -1.39
N ALA A 62 -1.43 -13.16 -2.48
CA ALA A 62 -1.39 -13.79 -3.80
C ALA A 62 0.06 -14.05 -4.24
N HIS A 63 0.96 -13.06 -4.09
CA HIS A 63 2.38 -13.23 -4.41
C HIS A 63 3.01 -14.39 -3.62
N PHE A 64 2.80 -14.46 -2.30
CA PHE A 64 3.37 -15.55 -1.50
C PHE A 64 2.78 -16.92 -1.83
N HIS A 65 1.49 -16.98 -2.22
CA HIS A 65 0.87 -18.21 -2.67
C HIS A 65 1.47 -18.70 -3.99
N GLU A 66 1.66 -17.80 -4.95
CA GLU A 66 2.22 -18.11 -6.27
C GLU A 66 3.74 -18.32 -6.23
N HIS A 67 4.42 -17.72 -5.26
CA HIS A 67 5.88 -17.75 -5.09
C HIS A 67 6.27 -18.19 -3.67
N PRO A 68 5.98 -19.44 -3.28
CA PRO A 68 6.27 -19.93 -1.92
C PRO A 68 7.77 -19.93 -1.58
N HIS A 69 8.64 -19.99 -2.59
CA HIS A 69 10.08 -19.93 -2.41
C HIS A 69 10.55 -18.54 -1.94
N ASP A 70 9.89 -17.46 -2.36
CA ASP A 70 10.19 -16.11 -1.89
C ASP A 70 9.84 -15.96 -0.40
N LEU A 71 8.71 -16.53 0.01
CA LEU A 71 8.32 -16.57 1.43
C LEU A 71 9.33 -17.37 2.26
N GLN A 72 9.73 -18.54 1.78
CA GLN A 72 10.73 -19.38 2.46
C GLN A 72 12.08 -18.69 2.57
N GLU A 73 12.57 -18.07 1.50
CA GLU A 73 13.81 -17.29 1.50
C GLU A 73 13.72 -16.14 2.51
N LEU A 74 12.62 -15.38 2.50
CA LEU A 74 12.40 -14.28 3.43
C LEU A 74 12.44 -14.76 4.90
N ILE A 75 11.71 -15.84 5.21
CA ILE A 75 11.63 -16.40 6.56
C ILE A 75 13.01 -16.87 7.03
N ALA A 76 13.76 -17.56 6.18
CA ALA A 76 15.08 -18.09 6.54
C ALA A 76 16.15 -17.01 6.70
N LEU A 77 16.02 -15.90 5.95
CA LEU A 77 17.02 -14.85 5.88
C LEU A 77 16.78 -13.75 6.93
N ALA A 78 15.55 -13.25 7.00
CA ALA A 78 15.25 -12.05 7.77
C ALA A 78 15.11 -12.35 9.27
N LYS A 79 15.59 -11.42 10.07
CA LYS A 79 15.21 -11.20 11.47
C LYS A 79 14.28 -9.99 11.58
N VAL A 80 14.59 -8.95 10.82
CA VAL A 80 13.89 -7.66 10.81
C VAL A 80 13.65 -7.24 9.38
N LEU A 81 12.47 -6.69 9.11
CA LEU A 81 12.12 -6.06 7.85
C LEU A 81 12.20 -4.54 8.00
N ARG A 82 12.64 -3.85 6.95
CA ARG A 82 12.67 -2.40 6.89
C ARG A 82 12.19 -1.89 5.54
N ASN A 83 11.69 -0.67 5.52
CA ASN A 83 11.44 0.08 4.29
C ASN A 83 12.27 1.37 4.33
N PRO A 84 13.50 1.36 3.80
CA PRO A 84 14.39 2.52 3.85
C PRO A 84 13.81 3.74 3.11
N HIS A 85 13.01 3.51 2.07
CA HIS A 85 12.35 4.60 1.35
C HIS A 85 11.32 5.34 2.22
N ALA A 86 10.44 4.61 2.90
CA ALA A 86 9.44 5.21 3.80
C ALA A 86 10.12 5.94 4.97
N ALA A 87 11.16 5.34 5.55
CA ALA A 87 11.95 5.95 6.62
C ALA A 87 12.61 7.28 6.19
N ALA A 88 13.21 7.30 4.99
CA ALA A 88 13.89 8.49 4.48
C ALA A 88 12.93 9.61 4.05
N THR A 89 11.77 9.26 3.49
CA THR A 89 10.81 10.23 2.95
C THR A 89 9.75 10.69 3.93
N THR A 90 9.69 10.09 5.13
CA THR A 90 8.56 10.22 6.07
C THR A 90 7.21 9.79 5.46
N GLY A 91 7.28 9.01 4.38
CA GLY A 91 6.12 8.41 3.73
C GLY A 91 5.51 7.31 4.59
N VAL A 92 4.29 6.92 4.25
CA VAL A 92 3.62 5.79 4.90
C VAL A 92 4.25 4.49 4.40
N ASP A 93 4.73 3.66 5.32
CA ASP A 93 5.19 2.31 5.00
C ASP A 93 3.98 1.37 4.92
N LEU A 94 3.69 0.86 3.72
CA LEU A 94 2.65 -0.14 3.49
C LEU A 94 3.22 -1.55 3.32
N GLN A 95 4.51 -1.66 2.99
CA GLN A 95 5.13 -2.91 2.57
C GLN A 95 5.44 -3.81 3.77
N VAL A 96 6.10 -3.25 4.79
CA VAL A 96 6.42 -4.02 6.01
C VAL A 96 5.15 -4.46 6.73
N PRO A 97 4.13 -3.59 6.93
CA PRO A 97 2.87 -4.03 7.54
C PRO A 97 2.15 -5.12 6.74
N ALA A 98 2.15 -5.07 5.40
CA ALA A 98 1.52 -6.11 4.58
C ALA A 98 2.17 -7.49 4.80
N ILE A 99 3.51 -7.53 4.76
CA ILE A 99 4.25 -8.78 4.98
C ILE A 99 4.06 -9.28 6.41
N ARG A 100 4.13 -8.40 7.42
CA ARG A 100 3.92 -8.77 8.82
C ARG A 100 2.52 -9.34 9.06
N THR A 101 1.50 -8.68 8.50
CA THR A 101 0.12 -9.13 8.58
C THR A 101 -0.04 -10.53 7.99
N TYR A 102 0.57 -10.80 6.83
CA TYR A 102 0.55 -12.14 6.24
C TYR A 102 1.22 -13.19 7.14
N LEU A 103 2.41 -12.89 7.69
CA LEU A 103 3.11 -13.81 8.59
C LEU A 103 2.29 -14.10 9.84
N ASP A 104 1.72 -13.07 10.47
CA ASP A 104 0.93 -13.20 11.70
C ASP A 104 -0.33 -14.04 11.46
N ARG A 105 -1.08 -13.77 10.38
CA ARG A 105 -2.29 -14.54 10.01
C ARG A 105 -1.99 -16.02 9.76
N ASN A 106 -0.82 -16.32 9.21
CA ASN A 106 -0.38 -17.67 8.90
C ASN A 106 0.46 -18.32 10.02
N ARG A 107 0.62 -17.64 11.17
CA ARG A 107 1.42 -18.11 12.32
C ARG A 107 2.87 -18.44 11.93
N LEU A 108 3.43 -17.65 11.02
CA LEU A 108 4.80 -17.76 10.56
C LEU A 108 5.67 -16.74 11.30
N ALA A 109 6.93 -17.09 11.51
CA ALA A 109 7.93 -16.23 12.12
C ALA A 109 9.13 -16.06 11.19
N LEU A 110 9.79 -14.91 11.30
CA LEU A 110 11.10 -14.69 10.70
C LEU A 110 12.15 -15.40 11.57
N LEU A 111 12.95 -16.28 10.94
CA LEU A 111 13.87 -17.20 11.63
C LEU A 111 15.34 -16.89 11.36
N GLY A 112 15.61 -15.97 10.43
CA GLY A 112 16.96 -15.58 10.07
C GLY A 112 17.58 -14.57 11.03
N ASN A 113 18.73 -14.03 10.61
CA ASN A 113 19.54 -13.10 11.40
C ASN A 113 19.75 -11.74 10.73
N GLU A 114 19.32 -11.58 9.48
CA GLU A 114 19.61 -10.41 8.67
C GLU A 114 18.56 -9.31 8.81
N VAL A 115 18.96 -8.08 8.49
CA VAL A 115 18.03 -6.99 8.23
C VAL A 115 17.72 -6.99 6.73
N VAL A 116 16.47 -7.27 6.38
CA VAL A 116 16.03 -7.31 4.99
C VAL A 116 15.20 -6.06 4.70
N ASP A 117 15.73 -5.19 3.85
CA ASP A 117 14.99 -4.09 3.28
C ASP A 117 13.98 -4.60 2.26
N ILE A 118 12.79 -4.00 2.20
CA ILE A 118 11.80 -4.23 1.14
C ILE A 118 11.91 -3.09 0.14
N GLY A 119 12.06 -3.45 -1.13
CA GLY A 119 12.37 -2.53 -2.21
C GLY A 119 13.85 -2.15 -2.31
N THR A 120 14.09 -1.03 -2.98
CA THR A 120 15.43 -0.44 -3.15
C THR A 120 15.42 1.01 -2.69
N TRP A 121 16.57 1.49 -2.23
CA TRP A 121 16.77 2.90 -1.88
C TRP A 121 18.07 3.38 -2.51
N ASN A 122 18.02 4.51 -3.25
CA ASN A 122 19.16 5.02 -4.01
C ASN A 122 19.85 3.98 -4.93
N GLY A 123 19.07 3.04 -5.47
CA GLY A 123 19.58 1.95 -6.32
C GLY A 123 20.21 0.78 -5.55
N GLU A 124 20.31 0.88 -4.23
CA GLU A 124 20.83 -0.17 -3.37
C GLU A 124 19.71 -1.10 -2.87
N ARG A 125 20.06 -2.36 -2.68
CA ARG A 125 19.20 -3.39 -2.08
C ARG A 125 19.99 -4.14 -1.02
N SER A 126 19.34 -4.50 0.08
CA SER A 126 19.99 -5.36 1.08
C SER A 126 20.22 -6.78 0.54
N HIS A 127 19.22 -7.35 -0.13
CA HIS A 127 19.23 -8.73 -0.60
C HIS A 127 18.48 -8.88 -1.92
N ALA A 128 18.59 -10.04 -2.58
CA ALA A 128 17.85 -10.30 -3.83
C ALA A 128 16.33 -10.27 -3.61
N ILE A 129 15.85 -10.89 -2.51
CA ILE A 129 14.44 -10.90 -2.10
C ILE A 129 13.87 -9.48 -1.89
N SER A 130 14.70 -8.50 -1.52
CA SER A 130 14.28 -7.10 -1.36
C SER A 130 13.58 -6.54 -2.59
N VAL A 131 14.11 -6.86 -3.77
CA VAL A 131 13.56 -6.37 -5.05
C VAL A 131 12.27 -7.10 -5.38
N ARG A 132 12.22 -8.42 -5.19
CA ARG A 132 11.07 -9.25 -5.56
C ARG A 132 9.85 -8.96 -4.70
N LEU A 133 10.04 -8.58 -3.44
CA LEU A 133 8.97 -8.17 -2.53
C LEU A 133 8.62 -6.68 -2.61
N SER A 134 9.23 -5.94 -3.54
CA SER A 134 8.86 -4.56 -3.82
C SER A 134 7.47 -4.50 -4.46
N PRO A 135 6.60 -3.54 -4.11
CA PRO A 135 5.32 -3.34 -4.80
C PRO A 135 5.51 -2.88 -6.26
N LEU A 136 6.74 -2.56 -6.68
CA LEU A 136 7.11 -2.35 -8.08
C LEU A 136 7.23 -3.66 -8.88
N HIS A 137 7.24 -4.83 -8.23
CA HIS A 137 7.32 -6.15 -8.87
C HIS A 137 6.14 -7.06 -8.52
N ILE A 138 5.44 -6.79 -7.42
CA ILE A 138 4.22 -7.52 -7.05
C ILE A 138 3.07 -7.09 -7.97
N HIS A 139 2.32 -8.05 -8.49
CA HIS A 139 1.12 -7.81 -9.29
C HIS A 139 -0.06 -7.35 -8.43
N CYS A 140 -0.89 -6.46 -8.95
CA CYS A 140 -2.12 -6.04 -8.27
C CYS A 140 -3.22 -7.08 -8.48
N VAL A 141 -3.89 -7.53 -7.42
CA VAL A 141 -4.96 -8.56 -7.53
C VAL A 141 -6.19 -8.12 -8.30
N VAL A 142 -6.52 -6.83 -8.25
CA VAL A 142 -7.67 -6.28 -9.00
C VAL A 142 -7.33 -5.89 -10.43
N ASP A 143 -6.05 -5.78 -10.77
CA ASP A 143 -5.56 -5.58 -12.13
C ASP A 143 -4.17 -6.20 -12.31
N PRO A 144 -4.09 -7.49 -12.66
CA PRO A 144 -2.81 -8.20 -12.78
C PRO A 144 -1.89 -7.65 -13.88
N SER A 145 -2.41 -6.82 -14.79
CA SER A 145 -1.60 -6.17 -15.83
C SER A 145 -0.69 -5.07 -15.29
N MET A 146 -0.95 -4.60 -14.08
CA MET A 146 -0.20 -3.56 -13.39
C MET A 146 0.52 -4.09 -12.15
N THR A 147 1.59 -3.39 -11.77
CA THR A 147 2.22 -3.61 -10.46
C THR A 147 1.35 -2.97 -9.37
N LEU A 148 1.45 -3.50 -8.15
CA LEU A 148 0.72 -3.01 -7.00
C LEU A 148 0.96 -1.51 -6.76
N GLU A 149 2.22 -1.05 -6.82
CA GLU A 149 2.55 0.38 -6.67
C GLU A 149 1.89 1.22 -7.78
N ALA A 150 1.93 0.76 -9.04
CA ALA A 150 1.37 1.51 -10.16
C ALA A 150 -0.15 1.65 -10.03
N TRP A 151 -0.85 0.57 -9.67
CA TRP A 151 -2.29 0.62 -9.42
C TRP A 151 -2.61 1.50 -8.20
N TRP A 152 -1.90 1.30 -7.09
CA TRP A 152 -2.18 1.99 -5.82
C TRP A 152 -2.06 3.52 -5.91
N GLN A 153 -1.12 4.03 -6.72
CA GLN A 153 -0.97 5.47 -6.93
C GLN A 153 -1.92 6.02 -7.99
N SER A 154 -2.15 5.29 -9.08
CA SER A 154 -2.92 5.79 -10.22
C SER A 154 -4.44 5.65 -10.04
N SER A 155 -4.91 4.71 -9.21
CA SER A 155 -6.34 4.48 -8.97
C SER A 155 -6.91 5.30 -7.81
N LYS A 156 -6.04 5.95 -7.01
CA LYS A 156 -6.46 6.72 -5.83
C LYS A 156 -7.28 7.94 -6.21
N CYS A 157 -8.38 8.16 -5.52
CA CYS A 157 -9.33 9.24 -5.77
C CYS A 157 -9.82 9.88 -4.47
N LEU A 158 -10.38 11.08 -4.62
CA LEU A 158 -11.09 11.80 -3.56
C LEU A 158 -12.59 11.77 -3.89
N ALA A 159 -13.38 11.27 -2.96
CA ALA A 159 -14.83 11.29 -3.02
C ALA A 159 -15.41 12.27 -2.01
N ILE A 160 -16.61 12.77 -2.28
CA ILE A 160 -17.45 13.45 -1.30
C ILE A 160 -18.76 12.68 -1.10
N TRP A 161 -19.32 12.76 0.10
CA TRP A 161 -20.66 12.27 0.38
C TRP A 161 -21.68 13.31 -0.08
N ASP A 162 -22.61 12.87 -0.93
CA ASP A 162 -23.71 13.69 -1.39
C ASP A 162 -24.97 13.30 -0.59
N GLU A 163 -25.49 14.24 0.20
CA GLU A 163 -26.74 14.01 0.93
C GLU A 163 -27.98 14.29 0.07
N SER A 164 -27.81 14.77 -1.17
CA SER A 164 -28.93 15.07 -2.06
C SER A 164 -29.47 13.81 -2.76
N THR A 165 -30.22 13.00 -2.01
CA THR A 165 -31.21 12.07 -2.60
C THR A 165 -32.56 12.23 -1.92
#